data_AF-A0AAU4BMU1-F1
#
_entry.id   AF-A0AAU4BMU1-F1
#
_cell.length_a   1.000
_cell.length_b   1.000
_cell.length_c   1.000
_cell.angle_alpha   90.00
_cell.angle_beta   90.00
_cell.angle_gamma   90.00
#
_symmetry.space_group_name_H-M   'P 1'
#
loop_
_entity.id
_entity.type
_entity.pdbx_description
1 polymer ?
#
loop_
_entity_poly.entity_id
_entity_poly.type
_entity_poly.pdbx_seq_one_letter_code
_entity_poly.pdbx_strand_id
1 'polypeptide(L)'
;MSDPPRKETDAARRIRAHALARGRSPVEIAQEIHEQCGPLFGTSRVKAHRLAHGVALSDIVAQVRALYEVDGKPPPRLGETLLSAYESGYKRPGPEYLHYLCAVYRVEPDALDYQSPCICGRGHAVRPGAASVPKPRPVERRAASGPDPLVGAIVPRGEERPWATVNDIRGHNRADGPLTIDVGEEDIVLRRTLLQLLAGAGVALDGQILGAVDNLRRKMDDTLVGATVSPTMLDQWEETTYGYGQQYQATPSLRMLCDVLLDFSEVRRMCDKRQPVELQERLCRIAAQLSGLSGLIMINLGDHRLARSFFRTARTAADETGDRQLRAWVTVRESLVPMYYGDPREALHLARKAQDLAGRTPGVAGAMAPAVEARALGMLAMRGRGDAAPSARRALVRGRSVFDQLSKADTSDLVYGFTDRQMAFYEGDTFTSLGDHKHGDEVLSHALTLYAPTDRVDLTLVRIDRAMCKLHAGNPDAALAAGREAILELPADHRSDILVHRARQIGAAVTAKHGDFPAVQEFYEALAGPWVTSPTRERPSVPPSEQV
;
A
#
# COMPACT_ATOMS: atom_id res chain seq x y z
N MET A 1 -18.72 35.50 3.73
CA MET A 1 -18.07 34.17 3.74
C MET A 1 -16.92 34.25 4.73
N SER A 2 -17.10 33.70 5.94
CA SER A 2 -16.05 33.68 6.96
C SER A 2 -15.08 32.55 6.63
N ASP A 3 -13.79 32.87 6.49
CA ASP A 3 -12.68 31.92 6.37
C ASP A 3 -12.81 30.87 7.52
N PRO A 4 -12.64 29.56 7.25
CA PRO A 4 -12.65 28.55 8.31
C PRO A 4 -11.55 28.86 9.35
N PRO A 5 -11.71 28.46 10.62
CA PRO A 5 -10.74 28.77 11.67
C PRO A 5 -9.35 28.27 11.25
N ARG A 6 -8.43 29.21 11.01
CA ARG A 6 -7.07 28.93 10.54
C ARG A 6 -6.37 28.06 11.57
N LYS A 7 -5.95 26.86 11.18
CA LYS A 7 -5.11 26.00 12.03
C LYS A 7 -3.74 26.67 12.20
N GLU A 8 -3.25 26.78 13.45
CA GLU A 8 -1.95 27.37 13.82
C GLU A 8 -0.79 26.82 12.96
N THR A 9 -0.82 25.53 12.68
CA THR A 9 0.18 24.83 11.85
C THR A 9 0.22 25.33 10.41
N ASP A 10 -0.92 25.70 9.82
CA ASP A 10 -1.00 26.20 8.45
C ASP A 10 -0.57 27.67 8.35
N ALA A 11 -0.75 28.45 9.41
CA ALA A 11 -0.19 29.79 9.52
C ALA A 11 1.34 29.73 9.63
N ALA A 12 1.87 28.92 10.55
CA ALA A 12 3.30 28.75 10.75
C ALA A 12 4.00 28.17 9.50
N ARG A 13 3.38 27.21 8.80
CA ARG A 13 3.92 26.65 7.54
C ARG A 13 4.06 27.72 6.46
N ARG A 14 3.07 28.62 6.33
CA ARG A 14 3.14 29.74 5.38
C ARG A 14 4.22 30.75 5.74
N ILE A 15 4.34 31.14 7.01
CA ILE A 15 5.39 32.05 7.49
C ILE A 15 6.77 31.45 7.19
N ARG A 16 6.99 30.19 7.58
CA ARG A 16 8.23 29.47 7.29
C ARG A 16 8.56 29.43 5.80
N ALA A 17 7.60 29.10 4.94
CA ALA A 17 7.83 29.04 3.49
C ALA A 17 8.26 30.42 2.92
N HIS A 18 7.60 31.51 3.34
CA HIS A 18 7.96 32.86 2.90
C HIS A 18 9.32 33.30 3.41
N ALA A 19 9.63 33.00 4.68
CA ALA A 19 10.89 33.39 5.29
C ALA A 19 12.08 32.58 4.74
N LEU A 20 11.89 31.28 4.45
CA LEU A 20 12.86 30.45 3.74
C LEU A 20 13.15 30.99 2.33
N ALA A 21 12.12 31.40 1.58
CA ALA A 21 12.28 32.01 0.26
C ALA A 21 13.07 33.33 0.29
N ARG A 22 13.11 34.02 1.45
CA ARG A 22 13.89 35.25 1.69
C ARG A 22 15.27 34.97 2.30
N GLY A 23 15.67 33.70 2.45
CA GLY A 23 16.97 33.33 3.02
C GLY A 23 17.12 33.61 4.52
N ARG A 24 16.01 33.71 5.27
CA ARG A 24 16.05 33.91 6.72
C ARG A 24 16.58 32.66 7.44
N SER A 25 17.31 32.87 8.53
CA SER A 25 17.80 31.81 9.41
C SER A 25 16.66 31.18 10.23
N PRO A 26 16.79 29.92 10.70
CA PRO A 26 15.77 29.27 11.53
C PRO A 26 15.37 30.07 12.78
N VAL A 27 16.31 30.80 13.37
CA VAL A 27 16.07 31.65 14.55
C VAL A 27 15.17 32.84 14.20
N GLU A 28 15.44 33.51 13.07
CA GLU A 28 14.59 34.61 12.59
C GLU A 28 13.19 34.11 12.21
N ILE A 29 13.11 32.92 11.60
CA ILE A 29 11.83 32.29 11.26
C ILE A 29 11.04 31.97 12.53
N ALA A 30 11.69 31.44 13.57
CA ALA A 30 11.05 31.13 14.84
C ALA A 30 10.53 32.39 15.54
N GLN A 31 11.29 33.49 15.48
CA GLN A 31 10.84 34.78 15.99
C GLN A 31 9.60 35.28 15.24
N GLU A 32 9.61 35.25 13.91
CA GLU A 32 8.48 35.69 13.08
C GLU A 32 7.22 34.84 13.33
N ILE A 33 7.38 33.52 13.49
CA ILE A 33 6.28 32.62 13.86
C ILE A 33 5.74 32.96 15.26
N HIS A 34 6.60 33.20 16.25
CA HIS A 34 6.15 33.55 17.60
C HIS A 34 5.42 34.90 17.64
N GLU A 35 5.92 35.91 16.93
CA GLU A 35 5.29 37.24 16.87
C GLU A 35 3.90 37.20 16.23
N GLN A 36 3.72 36.41 15.17
CA GLN A 36 2.45 36.35 14.44
C GLN A 36 1.46 35.31 15.01
N CYS A 37 1.95 34.14 15.44
CA CYS A 37 1.10 33.05 15.95
C CYS A 37 0.92 33.10 17.47
N GLY A 38 1.83 33.72 18.22
CA GLY A 38 1.74 33.88 19.67
C GLY A 38 0.43 34.54 20.13
N PRO A 39 0.07 35.73 19.64
CA PRO A 39 -1.16 36.42 20.02
C PRO A 39 -2.45 35.69 19.60
N LEU A 40 -2.41 34.93 18.51
CA LEU A 40 -3.57 34.28 17.92
C LEU A 40 -3.84 32.87 18.49
N PHE A 41 -2.78 32.14 18.83
CA PHE A 41 -2.86 30.71 19.17
C PHE A 41 -2.14 30.33 20.46
N GLY A 42 -1.51 31.29 21.15
CA GLY A 42 -0.69 31.00 22.33
C GLY A 42 0.59 30.24 22.02
N THR A 43 1.16 30.42 20.82
CA THR A 43 2.38 29.73 20.39
C THR A 43 3.57 30.15 21.25
N SER A 44 4.09 29.23 22.05
CA SER A 44 5.30 29.45 22.86
C SER A 44 6.55 29.57 21.98
N ARG A 45 7.64 30.14 22.52
CA ARG A 45 8.93 30.22 21.82
C ARG A 45 9.48 28.84 21.47
N VAL A 46 9.37 27.87 22.39
CA VAL A 46 9.80 26.48 22.15
C VAL A 46 9.07 25.87 20.95
N LYS A 47 7.75 26.07 20.88
CA LYS A 47 6.93 25.59 19.76
C LYS A 47 7.26 26.32 18.46
N ALA A 48 7.51 27.63 18.52
CA ALA A 48 7.88 28.42 17.36
C ALA A 48 9.21 27.95 16.74
N HIS A 49 10.20 27.58 17.55
CA HIS A 49 11.44 26.97 17.06
C HIS A 49 11.18 25.64 16.36
N ARG A 50 10.40 24.72 16.94
CA ARG A 50 10.03 23.47 16.24
C ARG A 50 9.36 23.73 14.90
N LEU A 51 8.40 24.66 14.87
CA LEU A 51 7.67 25.03 13.66
C LEU A 51 8.58 25.67 12.60
N ALA A 52 9.59 26.45 13.01
CA ALA A 52 10.60 27.03 12.12
C ALA A 52 11.52 25.97 11.49
N HIS A 53 11.89 24.93 12.25
CA HIS A 53 12.57 23.76 11.72
C HIS A 53 11.66 22.92 10.82
N GLY A 54 10.34 23.01 11.01
CA GLY A 54 9.31 22.30 10.25
C GLY A 54 9.39 20.80 10.39
N VAL A 55 9.67 20.37 11.62
CA VAL A 55 9.80 18.99 12.03
C VAL A 55 8.68 18.64 13.02
N ALA A 56 8.35 17.35 13.12
CA ALA A 56 7.39 16.86 14.10
C ALA A 56 7.98 16.85 15.51
N LEU A 57 7.14 16.65 16.54
CA LEU A 57 7.60 16.46 17.92
C LEU A 57 8.51 15.23 18.03
N SER A 58 8.15 14.14 17.34
CA SER A 58 8.92 12.90 17.26
C SER A 58 10.35 13.12 16.78
N ASP A 59 10.56 14.00 15.80
CA ASP A 59 11.88 14.31 15.25
C ASP A 59 12.79 14.99 16.28
N ILE A 60 12.23 15.89 17.09
CA ILE A 60 12.97 16.56 18.18
C ILE A 60 13.30 15.55 19.28
N VAL A 61 12.34 14.69 19.64
CA VAL A 61 12.57 13.60 20.61
C VAL A 61 13.68 12.67 20.13
N ALA A 62 13.67 12.28 18.86
CA ALA A 62 14.72 11.45 18.26
C ALA A 62 16.09 12.13 18.27
N GLN A 63 16.15 13.42 17.93
CA GLN A 63 17.40 14.19 17.99
C GLN A 63 17.95 14.32 19.41
N VAL A 64 17.09 14.55 20.42
CA VAL A 64 17.52 14.56 21.82
C VAL A 64 18.03 13.18 22.25
N ARG A 65 17.35 12.08 21.86
CA ARG A 65 17.84 10.71 22.14
C ARG A 65 19.22 10.46 21.52
N ALA A 66 19.43 10.87 20.27
CA ALA A 66 20.72 10.75 19.61
C ALA A 66 21.82 11.54 20.34
N LEU A 67 21.52 12.73 20.89
CA LEU A 67 22.49 13.49 21.69
C LEU A 67 22.82 12.80 23.02
N TYR A 68 21.85 12.15 23.67
CA TYR A 68 22.12 11.32 24.85
C TYR A 68 23.03 10.13 24.54
N GLU A 69 22.84 9.48 23.40
CA GLU A 69 23.69 8.38 22.93
C GLU A 69 25.14 8.85 22.68
N VAL A 70 25.31 10.00 22.02
CA VAL A 70 26.62 10.62 21.79
C VAL A 70 27.33 10.94 23.11
N ASP A 71 26.58 11.38 24.12
CA ASP A 71 27.10 11.70 25.46
C ASP A 71 27.25 10.45 26.36
N GLY A 72 26.96 9.24 25.84
CA GLY A 72 27.09 7.98 26.58
C GLY A 72 26.10 7.82 27.74
N LYS A 73 24.96 8.52 27.68
CA LYS A 73 23.93 8.52 28.74
C LYS A 73 22.83 7.49 28.47
N PRO A 74 22.12 7.00 29.51
CA PRO A 74 20.95 6.16 29.32
C PRO A 74 19.85 6.92 28.56
N PRO A 75 18.97 6.21 27.81
CA PRO A 75 17.98 6.85 26.97
C PRO A 75 17.06 7.78 27.77
N PRO A 76 16.83 9.01 27.30
CA PRO A 76 16.04 9.99 28.02
C PRO A 76 14.57 9.55 28.12
N ARG A 77 13.94 9.87 29.26
CA ARG A 77 12.48 9.72 29.44
C ARG A 77 11.67 10.82 28.72
N LEU A 78 12.28 11.50 27.75
CA LEU A 78 11.62 12.49 26.91
C LEU A 78 10.82 11.78 25.82
N GLY A 79 9.51 12.02 25.79
CA GLY A 79 8.59 11.58 24.75
C GLY A 79 7.76 12.75 24.22
N GLU A 80 6.98 12.53 23.16
CA GLU A 80 6.21 13.58 22.49
C GLU A 80 5.23 14.29 23.42
N THR A 81 4.58 13.56 24.33
CA THR A 81 3.68 14.12 25.35
C THR A 81 4.41 15.10 26.28
N LEU A 82 5.62 14.75 26.70
CA LEU A 82 6.40 15.60 27.61
C LEU A 82 6.94 16.84 26.87
N LEU A 83 7.40 16.68 25.63
CA LEU A 83 7.81 17.81 24.80
C LEU A 83 6.63 18.73 24.47
N SER A 84 5.45 18.17 24.19
CA SER A 84 4.21 18.94 24.01
C SER A 84 3.83 19.72 25.27
N ALA A 85 4.08 19.16 26.46
CA ALA A 85 3.85 19.85 27.73
C ALA A 85 4.84 21.02 27.94
N TYR A 86 6.06 20.94 27.38
CA TYR A 86 6.99 22.06 27.34
C TYR A 86 6.53 23.12 26.33
N GLU A 87 6.08 22.71 25.15
CA GLU A 87 5.56 23.61 24.11
C GLU A 87 4.29 24.37 24.53
N SER A 88 3.45 23.80 25.39
CA SER A 88 2.26 24.46 25.92
C SER A 88 2.51 25.29 27.18
N GLY A 89 3.73 25.25 27.72
CA GLY A 89 4.08 25.90 29.00
C GLY A 89 3.52 25.19 30.24
N TYR A 90 2.85 24.03 30.08
CA TYR A 90 2.28 23.25 31.19
C TYR A 90 3.37 22.66 32.11
N LYS A 91 4.53 22.30 31.54
CA LYS A 91 5.72 21.91 32.30
C LYS A 91 6.92 22.74 31.86
N ARG A 92 7.86 22.94 32.78
CA ARG A 92 9.18 23.50 32.45
C ARG A 92 10.20 22.37 32.27
N PRO A 93 11.04 22.41 31.23
CA PRO A 93 12.14 21.47 31.08
C PRO A 93 13.13 21.65 32.24
N GLY A 94 13.60 20.54 32.80
CA GLY A 94 14.72 20.57 33.74
C GLY A 94 16.01 21.05 33.06
N PRO A 95 17.06 21.40 33.83
CA PRO A 95 18.30 21.97 33.29
C PRO A 95 18.96 21.11 32.21
N GLU A 96 18.87 19.78 32.36
CA GLU A 96 19.39 18.82 31.38
C GLU A 96 18.59 18.81 30.08
N TYR A 97 17.25 18.71 30.14
CA TYR A 97 16.43 18.75 28.91
C TYR A 97 16.51 20.11 28.22
N LEU A 98 16.60 21.20 28.98
CA LEU A 98 16.81 22.52 28.43
C LEU A 98 18.13 22.59 27.64
N HIS A 99 19.21 22.00 28.15
CA HIS A 99 20.48 21.92 27.44
C HIS A 99 20.36 21.23 26.08
N TYR A 100 19.71 20.07 26.02
CA TYR A 100 19.56 19.34 24.76
C TYR A 100 18.60 20.02 23.78
N LEU A 101 17.54 20.68 24.28
CA LEU A 101 16.67 21.49 23.41
C LEU A 101 17.44 22.68 22.82
N CYS A 102 18.28 23.35 23.61
CA CYS A 102 19.19 24.39 23.12
C CYS A 102 20.16 23.86 22.06
N ALA A 103 20.69 22.64 22.24
CA ALA A 103 21.58 22.00 21.28
C ALA A 103 20.87 21.62 19.96
N VAL A 104 19.64 21.10 20.03
CA VAL A 104 18.85 20.73 18.85
C VAL A 104 18.45 21.97 18.04
N TYR A 105 17.93 23.00 18.72
CA TYR A 105 17.52 24.25 18.06
C TYR A 105 18.70 25.18 17.76
N ARG A 106 19.89 24.91 18.30
CA ARG A 106 21.10 25.73 18.19
C ARG A 106 20.88 27.17 18.65
N VAL A 107 20.23 27.31 19.79
CA VAL A 107 19.91 28.60 20.42
C VAL A 107 20.24 28.58 21.89
N GLU A 108 20.37 29.76 22.48
CA GLU A 108 20.53 29.93 23.92
C GLU A 108 19.19 29.85 24.66
N PRO A 109 19.19 29.55 25.97
CA PRO A 109 17.98 29.49 26.80
C PRO A 109 17.04 30.70 26.68
N ASP A 110 17.59 31.91 26.53
CA ASP A 110 16.82 33.14 26.37
C ASP A 110 15.94 33.13 25.11
N ALA A 111 16.40 32.49 24.03
CA ALA A 111 15.62 32.35 22.80
C ALA A 111 14.42 31.41 22.96
N LEU A 112 14.42 30.57 24.01
CA LEU A 112 13.36 29.65 24.39
C LEU A 112 12.50 30.17 25.57
N ASP A 113 12.71 31.41 26.01
CA ASP A 113 12.04 32.07 27.15
C ASP A 113 12.50 31.57 28.55
N TYR A 114 13.77 31.15 28.68
CA TYR A 114 14.35 30.72 29.95
C TYR A 114 15.55 31.58 30.35
N GLN A 115 15.40 32.39 31.40
CA GLN A 115 16.42 33.35 31.90
C GLN A 115 17.59 32.71 32.68
N SER A 116 17.82 31.40 32.54
CA SER A 116 18.85 30.66 33.28
C SER A 116 20.01 30.29 32.35
N PRO A 117 21.28 30.50 32.75
CA PRO A 117 22.41 30.07 31.94
C PRO A 117 22.37 28.56 31.75
N CYS A 118 22.75 28.08 30.57
CA CYS A 118 22.77 26.65 30.30
C CYS A 118 23.85 25.95 31.14
N ILE A 119 23.55 24.74 31.63
CA ILE A 119 24.44 23.95 32.49
C ILE A 119 25.78 23.57 31.86
N CYS A 120 25.93 23.66 30.53
CA CYS A 120 27.18 23.31 29.84
C CYS A 120 28.23 24.42 29.84
N GLY A 121 27.88 25.65 30.24
CA GLY A 121 28.77 26.80 30.27
C GLY A 121 29.35 27.22 28.90
N ARG A 122 28.82 26.70 27.80
CA ARG A 122 29.25 26.94 26.41
C ARG A 122 28.03 27.31 25.57
N GLY A 123 28.17 28.26 24.65
CA GLY A 123 27.07 28.65 23.76
C GLY A 123 26.75 27.57 22.71
N HIS A 124 25.47 27.40 22.39
CA HIS A 124 24.93 26.45 21.40
C HIS A 124 24.87 27.04 19.99
N ALA A 125 25.00 28.37 19.87
CA ALA A 125 24.92 29.11 18.61
C ALA A 125 26.20 29.05 17.73
N VAL A 126 27.32 28.54 18.26
CA VAL A 126 28.63 28.55 17.56
C VAL A 126 29.08 27.14 17.18
N ARG A 127 29.39 26.94 15.89
CA ARG A 127 30.05 25.73 15.36
C ARG A 127 31.38 25.48 16.11
N PRO A 128 31.64 24.28 16.65
CA PRO A 128 33.01 23.82 16.82
C PRO A 128 33.67 23.76 15.43
N GLY A 129 34.86 24.34 15.29
CA GLY A 129 35.60 24.40 14.03
C GLY A 129 35.74 23.04 13.35
N ALA A 130 35.72 23.06 12.02
CA ALA A 130 35.87 21.89 11.17
C ALA A 130 37.09 21.05 11.58
N ALA A 131 36.83 19.89 12.21
CA ALA A 131 37.80 18.82 12.22
C ALA A 131 37.98 18.36 10.78
N SER A 132 39.22 18.45 10.30
CA SER A 132 39.64 18.10 8.95
C SER A 132 39.17 16.70 8.55
N VAL A 133 38.33 16.61 7.52
CA VAL A 133 38.09 15.36 6.79
C VAL A 133 39.42 14.91 6.18
N PRO A 134 39.92 13.69 6.45
CA PRO A 134 41.09 13.16 5.75
C PRO A 134 40.78 13.06 4.25
N LYS A 135 41.59 13.72 3.40
CA LYS A 135 41.48 13.62 1.94
C LYS A 135 41.55 12.15 1.49
N PRO A 136 40.68 11.69 0.57
CA PRO A 136 40.82 10.37 -0.02
C PRO A 136 42.10 10.31 -0.87
N ARG A 137 42.87 9.23 -0.67
CA ARG A 137 44.06 8.91 -1.47
C ARG A 137 43.66 8.65 -2.94
N PRO A 138 44.44 9.07 -3.93
CA PRO A 138 44.15 8.76 -5.32
C PRO A 138 44.39 7.27 -5.59
N VAL A 139 43.47 6.65 -6.33
CA VAL A 139 43.56 5.26 -6.78
C VAL A 139 44.60 5.17 -7.89
N GLU A 140 45.71 4.48 -7.63
CA GLU A 140 46.66 4.07 -8.66
C GLU A 140 46.00 3.05 -9.59
N ARG A 141 45.93 3.41 -10.88
CA ARG A 141 45.58 2.50 -11.97
C ARG A 141 46.63 1.39 -12.05
N ARG A 142 46.24 0.14 -11.80
CA ARG A 142 46.97 -1.03 -12.32
C ARG A 142 46.34 -1.52 -13.62
N ALA A 143 47.22 -1.75 -14.59
CA ALA A 143 46.91 -2.08 -15.97
C ALA A 143 46.20 -3.44 -16.12
N ALA A 144 45.36 -3.51 -17.15
CA ALA A 144 44.65 -4.70 -17.58
C ALA A 144 45.61 -5.82 -18.00
N SER A 145 45.32 -7.04 -17.55
CA SER A 145 45.74 -8.28 -18.20
C SER A 145 44.49 -9.09 -18.52
N GLY A 146 44.44 -9.63 -19.74
CA GLY A 146 43.26 -10.22 -20.38
C GLY A 146 42.80 -11.57 -19.81
N PRO A 147 41.74 -12.16 -20.39
CA PRO A 147 41.00 -13.27 -19.80
C PRO A 147 41.60 -14.62 -20.21
N ASP A 148 41.57 -15.60 -19.30
CA ASP A 148 41.76 -17.01 -19.62
C ASP A 148 40.58 -17.87 -19.10
N PRO A 149 40.26 -18.97 -19.80
CA PRO A 149 38.93 -19.58 -19.83
C PRO A 149 38.67 -20.58 -18.70
N LEU A 150 37.40 -20.70 -18.29
CA LEU A 150 36.91 -21.72 -17.38
C LEU A 150 36.85 -23.09 -18.07
N VAL A 151 37.63 -24.05 -17.57
CA VAL A 151 37.47 -25.49 -17.80
C VAL A 151 37.32 -26.17 -16.44
N GLY A 152 36.23 -26.93 -16.27
CA GLY A 152 35.80 -27.48 -14.98
C GLY A 152 36.39 -28.83 -14.59
N ALA A 153 36.17 -29.23 -13.33
CA ALA A 153 36.14 -30.63 -12.88
C ALA A 153 35.52 -30.77 -11.48
N ILE A 154 34.32 -31.38 -11.45
CA ILE A 154 33.85 -32.49 -10.59
C ILE A 154 34.55 -32.70 -9.23
N VAL A 155 33.77 -32.69 -8.14
CA VAL A 155 34.16 -33.22 -6.81
C VAL A 155 33.33 -34.49 -6.51
N PRO A 156 33.93 -35.58 -6.01
CA PRO A 156 33.27 -36.89 -5.88
C PRO A 156 32.48 -37.09 -4.57
N ARG A 157 31.50 -38.00 -4.65
CA ARG A 157 30.65 -38.55 -3.57
C ARG A 157 31.30 -39.80 -2.92
N GLY A 158 31.04 -39.98 -1.63
CA GLY A 158 31.06 -41.26 -0.87
C GLY A 158 30.69 -40.94 0.59
N GLU A 159 29.47 -41.19 1.09
CA GLU A 159 28.87 -42.47 1.57
C GLU A 159 29.73 -43.14 2.67
N GLU A 160 29.23 -43.45 3.88
CA GLU A 160 28.13 -44.37 4.23
C GLU A 160 27.38 -43.95 5.52
N ARG A 161 26.03 -43.80 5.51
CA ARG A 161 24.95 -44.70 6.05
C ARG A 161 24.60 -44.50 7.55
N PRO A 162 23.41 -44.89 8.07
CA PRO A 162 22.16 -45.39 7.46
C PRO A 162 20.87 -44.66 7.97
N TRP A 163 19.71 -45.20 7.58
CA TRP A 163 18.35 -44.68 7.48
C TRP A 163 17.42 -45.13 8.63
N ALA A 164 16.56 -44.21 9.13
CA ALA A 164 15.28 -44.36 9.87
C ALA A 164 15.12 -43.11 10.78
N THR A 165 14.00 -42.40 10.96
CA THR A 165 12.57 -42.64 10.72
C THR A 165 11.86 -41.28 10.76
N VAL A 166 10.71 -41.16 10.07
CA VAL A 166 9.79 -40.01 10.14
C VAL A 166 9.18 -39.91 11.54
N ASN A 167 9.58 -38.89 12.32
CA ASN A 167 8.72 -38.04 13.17
C ASN A 167 9.57 -37.13 14.07
N ASP A 168 9.02 -35.95 14.34
CA ASP A 168 9.55 -34.88 15.20
C ASP A 168 10.78 -34.09 14.73
N ILE A 169 10.53 -33.06 13.93
CA ILE A 169 11.31 -31.81 14.00
C ILE A 169 10.45 -30.75 14.65
N ARG A 170 10.46 -30.75 15.99
CA ARG A 170 10.37 -29.51 16.78
C ARG A 170 11.61 -28.67 16.44
N GLY A 171 11.44 -27.73 15.51
CA GLY A 171 12.47 -26.79 15.09
C GLY A 171 12.10 -25.37 15.47
N HIS A 172 12.58 -24.92 16.62
CA HIS A 172 12.86 -23.53 16.99
C HIS A 172 11.69 -22.53 16.96
N ASN A 173 10.69 -22.80 17.80
CA ASN A 173 9.96 -21.75 18.50
C ASN A 173 10.94 -20.90 19.33
N ARG A 174 11.23 -19.67 18.90
CA ARG A 174 11.04 -18.54 19.82
C ARG A 174 9.61 -18.09 19.64
N ALA A 175 8.71 -18.88 20.23
CA ALA A 175 7.50 -18.29 20.75
C ALA A 175 7.98 -17.20 21.71
N ASP A 176 7.55 -15.97 21.46
CA ASP A 176 7.46 -14.99 22.53
C ASP A 176 6.99 -15.74 23.78
N GLY A 177 7.76 -15.62 24.85
CA GLY A 177 7.32 -16.11 26.16
C GLY A 177 5.89 -15.63 26.40
N PRO A 178 5.08 -16.35 27.19
CA PRO A 178 3.72 -15.94 27.47
C PRO A 178 3.77 -14.46 27.80
N LEU A 179 3.06 -13.63 27.02
CA LEU A 179 2.98 -12.19 27.19
C LEU A 179 3.01 -11.93 28.69
N THR A 180 4.17 -11.52 29.20
CA THR A 180 4.26 -11.13 30.60
C THR A 180 3.50 -9.83 30.58
N ILE A 181 2.20 -9.94 30.84
CA ILE A 181 1.40 -8.83 31.32
C ILE A 181 2.28 -8.28 32.44
N ASP A 182 2.82 -7.09 32.23
CA ASP A 182 3.51 -6.35 33.26
C ASP A 182 2.44 -5.99 34.29
N VAL A 183 2.07 -6.99 35.11
CA VAL A 183 1.13 -6.84 36.21
C VAL A 183 1.93 -6.05 37.23
N GLY A 184 1.84 -4.72 37.16
CA GLY A 184 2.57 -3.85 38.07
C GLY A 184 2.33 -4.27 39.51
N GLU A 185 3.31 -4.06 40.39
CA GLU A 185 3.25 -4.52 41.80
C GLU A 185 1.94 -4.14 42.50
N GLU A 186 1.36 -2.99 42.15
CA GLU A 186 0.07 -2.49 42.65
C GLU A 186 -1.13 -3.38 42.25
N ASP A 187 -1.13 -3.96 41.04
CA ASP A 187 -2.18 -4.86 40.56
C ASP A 187 -2.08 -6.22 41.28
N ILE A 188 -0.86 -6.65 41.63
CA ILE A 188 -0.62 -7.85 42.46
C ILE A 188 -1.11 -7.64 43.89
N VAL A 189 -0.83 -6.47 44.47
CA VAL A 189 -1.30 -6.10 45.82
C VAL A 189 -2.82 -6.04 45.85
N LEU A 190 -3.44 -5.35 44.89
CA LEU A 190 -4.91 -5.28 44.78
C LEU A 190 -5.53 -6.68 44.64
N ARG A 191 -4.98 -7.52 43.75
CA ARG A 191 -5.44 -8.90 43.56
C ARG A 191 -5.35 -9.72 44.84
N ARG A 192 -4.24 -9.65 45.58
CA ARG A 192 -4.05 -10.39 46.84
C ARG A 192 -5.08 -9.96 47.89
N THR A 193 -5.26 -8.65 48.07
CA THR A 193 -6.20 -8.11 49.06
C THR A 193 -7.65 -8.47 48.72
N LEU A 194 -8.04 -8.39 47.45
CA LEU A 194 -9.37 -8.81 46.99
C LEU A 194 -9.62 -10.31 47.26
N LEU A 195 -8.63 -11.17 47.02
CA LEU A 195 -8.73 -12.61 47.30
C LEU A 195 -8.86 -12.91 48.81
N GLN A 196 -8.17 -12.15 49.66
CA GLN A 196 -8.29 -12.29 51.12
C GLN A 196 -9.67 -11.85 51.63
N LEU A 197 -10.20 -10.74 51.12
CA LEU A 197 -11.55 -10.27 51.43
C LEU A 197 -12.62 -11.30 51.01
N LEU A 198 -12.50 -11.88 49.80
CA LEU A 198 -13.40 -12.94 49.32
C LEU A 198 -13.33 -14.22 50.16
N ALA A 199 -12.17 -14.51 50.75
CA ALA A 199 -11.98 -15.64 51.67
C ALA A 199 -12.52 -15.38 53.09
N GLY A 200 -13.17 -14.24 53.34
CA GLY A 200 -13.73 -13.88 54.63
C GLY A 200 -12.70 -13.36 55.65
N ALA A 201 -11.50 -13.01 55.20
CA ALA A 201 -10.52 -12.37 56.07
C ALA A 201 -10.95 -10.92 56.36
N GLY A 202 -10.89 -10.51 57.62
CA GLY A 202 -11.12 -9.11 58.03
C GLY A 202 -9.96 -8.22 57.60
N VAL A 203 -9.99 -7.73 56.36
CA VAL A 203 -8.98 -6.79 55.85
C VAL A 203 -9.52 -5.37 55.95
N ALA A 204 -8.75 -4.46 56.54
CA ALA A 204 -9.10 -3.04 56.57
C ALA A 204 -8.89 -2.42 55.18
N LEU A 205 -9.90 -1.73 54.64
CA LEU A 205 -9.77 -0.93 53.43
C LEU A 205 -9.00 0.35 53.76
N ASP A 206 -7.71 0.37 53.44
CA ASP A 206 -6.82 1.52 53.66
C ASP A 206 -6.61 2.36 52.39
N GLY A 207 -5.86 3.46 52.52
CA GLY A 207 -5.53 4.33 51.40
C GLY A 207 -4.71 3.65 50.29
N GLN A 208 -3.98 2.58 50.60
CA GLN A 208 -3.18 1.83 49.63
C GLN A 208 -4.08 0.99 48.72
N ILE A 209 -5.12 0.35 49.27
CA ILE A 209 -6.11 -0.40 48.47
C ILE A 209 -6.93 0.57 47.61
N LEU A 210 -7.41 1.69 48.17
CA LEU A 210 -8.16 2.69 47.40
C LEU A 210 -7.31 3.31 46.28
N GLY A 211 -6.03 3.56 46.52
CA GLY A 211 -5.07 4.01 45.50
C GLY A 211 -4.87 2.97 44.40
N ALA A 212 -4.74 1.69 44.74
CA ALA A 212 -4.61 0.61 43.76
C ALA A 212 -5.88 0.44 42.91
N VAL A 213 -7.08 0.63 43.49
CA VAL A 213 -8.36 0.63 42.75
C VAL A 213 -8.44 1.79 41.74
N ASP A 214 -8.15 3.03 42.16
CA ASP A 214 -8.15 4.16 41.21
C ASP A 214 -7.06 4.01 40.13
N ASN A 215 -5.90 3.46 40.49
CA ASN A 215 -4.84 3.18 39.53
C ASN A 215 -5.27 2.12 38.50
N LEU A 216 -5.91 1.02 38.91
CA LEU A 216 -6.46 0.03 37.99
C LEU A 216 -7.49 0.67 37.03
N ARG A 217 -8.38 1.52 37.56
CA ARG A 217 -9.36 2.27 36.77
C ARG A 217 -8.67 3.17 35.74
N ARG A 218 -7.64 3.95 36.14
CA ARG A 218 -6.86 4.81 35.23
C ARG A 218 -6.10 4.02 34.18
N LYS A 219 -5.44 2.92 34.55
CA LYS A 219 -4.76 2.03 33.60
C LYS A 219 -5.74 1.47 32.58
N MET A 220 -6.96 1.14 32.99
CA MET A 220 -8.02 0.72 32.07
C MET A 220 -8.39 1.86 31.12
N ASP A 221 -8.62 3.07 31.62
CA ASP A 221 -8.89 4.26 30.77
C ASP A 221 -7.76 4.51 29.77
N ASP A 222 -6.51 4.47 30.22
CA ASP A 222 -5.31 4.65 29.37
C ASP A 222 -5.20 3.53 28.33
N THR A 223 -5.49 2.28 28.71
CA THR A 223 -5.54 1.15 27.78
C THR A 223 -6.63 1.34 26.75
N LEU A 224 -7.78 1.90 27.13
CA LEU A 224 -8.92 2.12 26.24
C LEU A 224 -8.68 3.25 25.23
N VAL A 225 -7.96 4.30 25.64
CA VAL A 225 -7.66 5.46 24.78
C VAL A 225 -6.33 5.31 24.03
N GLY A 226 -5.43 4.47 24.53
CA GLY A 226 -4.12 4.23 23.94
C GLY A 226 -4.19 3.76 22.49
N ALA A 227 -3.45 4.45 21.62
CA ALA A 227 -3.31 4.17 20.20
C ALA A 227 -1.83 4.20 19.81
N THR A 228 -1.40 3.27 18.96
CA THR A 228 -0.04 3.29 18.41
C THR A 228 0.04 4.04 17.09
N VAL A 229 -1.12 4.35 16.49
CA VAL A 229 -1.25 5.15 15.27
C VAL A 229 -1.96 6.46 15.59
N SER A 230 -1.50 7.56 14.97
CA SER A 230 -2.14 8.87 15.09
C SER A 230 -3.09 9.09 13.92
N PRO A 231 -4.13 9.94 14.06
CA PRO A 231 -5.02 10.27 12.96
C PRO A 231 -4.28 10.77 11.71
N THR A 232 -3.23 11.58 11.88
CA THR A 232 -2.41 12.09 10.77
C THR A 232 -1.65 11.00 10.04
N MET A 233 -1.15 9.96 10.74
CA MET A 233 -0.54 8.80 10.09
C MET A 233 -1.56 8.03 9.24
N LEU A 234 -2.79 7.87 9.73
CA LEU A 234 -3.88 7.25 8.96
C LEU A 234 -4.26 8.09 7.73
N ASP A 235 -4.42 9.40 7.90
CA ASP A 235 -4.74 10.31 6.79
C ASP A 235 -3.67 10.19 5.68
N GLN A 236 -2.38 10.12 6.07
CA GLN A 236 -1.28 9.93 5.13
C GLN A 236 -1.32 8.58 4.42
N TRP A 237 -1.61 7.49 5.14
CA TRP A 237 -1.74 6.17 4.50
C TRP A 237 -2.95 6.06 3.60
N GLU A 238 -4.08 6.70 3.95
CA GLU A 238 -5.25 6.78 3.08
C GLU A 238 -4.94 7.57 1.81
N GLU A 239 -4.25 8.71 1.93
CA GLU A 239 -3.81 9.51 0.77
C GLU A 239 -2.81 8.73 -0.10
N THR A 240 -1.86 8.02 0.51
CA THR A 240 -0.88 7.19 -0.22
C THR A 240 -1.58 6.04 -0.94
N THR A 241 -2.51 5.37 -0.26
CA THR A 241 -3.31 4.28 -0.80
C THR A 241 -4.11 4.72 -2.01
N TYR A 242 -4.75 5.90 -1.93
CA TYR A 242 -5.46 6.53 -3.05
C TYR A 242 -4.49 6.93 -4.19
N GLY A 243 -3.32 7.45 -3.85
CA GLY A 243 -2.27 7.83 -4.79
C GLY A 243 -1.81 6.69 -5.70
N TYR A 244 -1.80 5.45 -5.20
CA TYR A 244 -1.49 4.27 -6.02
C TYR A 244 -2.47 4.06 -7.17
N GLY A 245 -3.74 4.44 -7.02
CA GLY A 245 -4.74 4.38 -8.08
C GLY A 245 -4.29 5.15 -9.32
N GLN A 246 -3.78 6.36 -9.13
CA GLN A 246 -3.33 7.24 -10.22
C GLN A 246 -2.07 6.72 -10.93
N GLN A 247 -1.23 5.95 -10.23
CA GLN A 247 0.02 5.44 -10.76
C GLN A 247 -0.12 4.04 -11.38
N TYR A 248 -1.21 3.32 -11.09
CA TYR A 248 -1.40 1.90 -11.40
C TYR A 248 -1.11 1.52 -12.85
N GLN A 249 -1.59 2.32 -13.81
CA GLN A 249 -1.42 2.04 -15.24
C GLN A 249 -0.05 2.46 -15.80
N ALA A 250 0.64 3.38 -15.13
CA ALA A 250 1.87 4.02 -15.61
C ALA A 250 3.15 3.42 -15.00
N THR A 251 3.05 2.73 -13.86
CA THR A 251 4.20 2.10 -13.18
C THR A 251 4.33 0.61 -13.56
N PRO A 252 5.54 0.09 -13.82
CA PRO A 252 5.77 -1.33 -14.01
C PRO A 252 5.20 -2.18 -12.85
N SER A 253 4.48 -3.26 -13.16
CA SER A 253 3.70 -4.01 -12.16
C SER A 253 4.54 -4.53 -10.99
N LEU A 254 5.76 -5.03 -11.24
CA LEU A 254 6.64 -5.50 -10.16
C LEU A 254 7.10 -4.36 -9.25
N ARG A 255 7.38 -3.18 -9.81
CA ARG A 255 7.75 -2.01 -9.01
C ARG A 255 6.60 -1.53 -8.15
N MET A 256 5.41 -1.43 -8.74
CA MET A 256 4.19 -1.08 -8.02
C MET A 256 3.91 -2.06 -6.86
N LEU A 257 4.15 -3.37 -7.08
CA LEU A 257 4.00 -4.37 -6.01
C LEU A 257 4.94 -4.07 -4.83
N CYS A 258 6.21 -3.75 -5.10
CA CYS A 258 7.17 -3.42 -4.04
C CYS A 258 6.72 -2.21 -3.22
N ASP A 259 6.28 -1.14 -3.88
CA ASP A 259 5.83 0.08 -3.21
C ASP A 259 4.59 -0.19 -2.32
N VAL A 260 3.58 -0.86 -2.88
CA VAL A 260 2.36 -1.25 -2.14
C VAL A 260 2.66 -2.17 -0.96
N LEU A 261 3.59 -3.12 -1.11
CA LEU A 261 3.96 -4.05 -0.05
C LEU A 261 4.71 -3.38 1.11
N LEU A 262 5.48 -2.32 0.86
CA LEU A 262 6.13 -1.55 1.92
C LEU A 262 5.08 -0.92 2.84
N ASP A 263 4.10 -0.21 2.28
CA ASP A 263 3.01 0.37 3.07
C ASP A 263 2.12 -0.70 3.72
N PHE A 264 1.83 -1.78 3.00
CA PHE A 264 1.05 -2.88 3.53
C PHE A 264 1.73 -3.53 4.75
N SER A 265 3.06 -3.60 4.77
CA SER A 265 3.82 -4.12 5.90
C SER A 265 3.74 -3.22 7.14
N GLU A 266 3.70 -1.90 6.94
CA GLU A 266 3.55 -0.91 8.01
C GLU A 266 2.14 -0.91 8.58
N VAL A 267 1.12 -0.94 7.72
CA VAL A 267 -0.28 -1.07 8.13
C VAL A 267 -0.50 -2.37 8.92
N ARG A 268 0.05 -3.50 8.43
CA ARG A 268 0.01 -4.78 9.16
C ARG A 268 0.62 -4.67 10.56
N ARG A 269 1.74 -3.94 10.71
CA ARG A 269 2.40 -3.73 12.01
C ARG A 269 1.51 -2.96 12.99
N MET A 270 0.69 -2.03 12.50
CA MET A 270 -0.27 -1.31 13.35
C MET A 270 -1.51 -2.14 13.69
N CYS A 271 -2.00 -2.95 12.74
CA CYS A 271 -3.10 -3.89 12.99
C CYS A 271 -2.76 -4.96 14.05
N ASP A 272 -1.49 -5.28 14.23
CA ASP A 272 -1.00 -6.22 15.25
C ASP A 272 -1.11 -5.65 16.68
N LYS A 273 -1.36 -4.34 16.83
CA LYS A 273 -1.48 -3.66 18.12
C LYS A 273 -2.93 -3.32 18.42
N ARG A 274 -3.27 -3.29 19.71
CA ARG A 274 -4.57 -2.81 20.17
C ARG A 274 -4.74 -1.35 19.79
N GLN A 275 -5.82 -1.03 19.08
CA GLN A 275 -6.22 0.34 18.74
C GLN A 275 -7.62 0.64 19.28
N PRO A 276 -7.99 1.93 19.44
CA PRO A 276 -9.38 2.34 19.48
C PRO A 276 -10.13 1.84 18.23
N VAL A 277 -11.40 1.47 18.40
CA VAL A 277 -12.22 0.82 17.36
C VAL A 277 -12.25 1.61 16.05
N GLU A 278 -12.38 2.94 16.13
CA GLU A 278 -12.40 3.82 14.95
C GLU A 278 -11.08 3.77 14.15
N LEU A 279 -9.94 3.75 14.84
CA LEU A 279 -8.63 3.67 14.18
C LEU A 279 -8.40 2.27 13.61
N GLN A 280 -8.86 1.22 14.31
CA GLN A 280 -8.81 -0.15 13.82
C GLN A 280 -9.63 -0.32 12.53
N GLU A 281 -10.84 0.24 12.48
CA GLU A 281 -11.70 0.19 11.29
C GLU A 281 -11.03 0.85 10.09
N ARG A 282 -10.41 2.03 10.29
CA ARG A 282 -9.64 2.72 9.24
C ARG A 282 -8.42 1.91 8.78
N LEU A 283 -7.66 1.33 9.70
CA LEU A 283 -6.55 0.43 9.36
C LEU A 283 -7.01 -0.78 8.55
N CYS A 284 -8.13 -1.40 8.94
CA CYS A 284 -8.72 -2.52 8.21
C CYS A 284 -9.17 -2.11 6.79
N ARG A 285 -9.72 -0.89 6.62
CA ARG A 285 -10.06 -0.35 5.30
C ARG A 285 -8.82 -0.20 4.41
N ILE A 286 -7.76 0.40 4.93
CA ILE A 286 -6.48 0.56 4.22
C ILE A 286 -5.88 -0.82 3.88
N ALA A 287 -5.88 -1.75 4.84
CA ALA A 287 -5.40 -3.11 4.65
C ALA A 287 -6.18 -3.84 3.54
N ALA A 288 -7.51 -3.69 3.49
CA ALA A 288 -8.34 -4.25 2.44
C ALA A 288 -8.01 -3.68 1.06
N GLN A 289 -7.80 -2.37 0.97
CA GLN A 289 -7.45 -1.67 -0.26
C GLN A 289 -6.06 -2.07 -0.78
N LEU A 290 -5.03 -1.99 0.06
CA LEU A 290 -3.65 -2.36 -0.30
C LEU A 290 -3.55 -3.85 -0.66
N SER A 291 -4.25 -4.72 0.07
CA SER A 291 -4.30 -6.15 -0.23
C SER A 291 -5.06 -6.44 -1.53
N GLY A 292 -6.18 -5.75 -1.79
CA GLY A 292 -6.93 -5.85 -3.05
C GLY A 292 -6.11 -5.38 -4.25
N LEU A 293 -5.39 -4.26 -4.11
CA LEU A 293 -4.46 -3.76 -5.11
C LEU A 293 -3.29 -4.73 -5.36
N SER A 294 -2.71 -5.29 -4.30
CA SER A 294 -1.72 -6.36 -4.43
C SER A 294 -2.28 -7.54 -5.22
N GLY A 295 -3.53 -7.93 -4.97
CA GLY A 295 -4.24 -8.95 -5.74
C GLY A 295 -4.34 -8.63 -7.23
N LEU A 296 -4.69 -7.39 -7.59
CA LEU A 296 -4.73 -6.92 -8.99
C LEU A 296 -3.35 -6.95 -9.65
N ILE A 297 -2.32 -6.51 -8.93
CA ILE A 297 -0.94 -6.55 -9.44
C ILE A 297 -0.48 -7.99 -9.64
N MET A 298 -0.84 -8.91 -8.74
CA MET A 298 -0.52 -10.34 -8.91
C MET A 298 -1.23 -10.96 -10.13
N ILE A 299 -2.44 -10.49 -10.50
CA ILE A 299 -3.08 -10.87 -11.78
C ILE A 299 -2.19 -10.43 -12.95
N ASN A 300 -1.69 -9.19 -12.94
CA ASN A 300 -0.81 -8.69 -13.99
C ASN A 300 0.47 -9.53 -14.12
N LEU A 301 1.02 -9.96 -12.98
CA LEU A 301 2.24 -10.79 -12.89
C LEU A 301 1.98 -12.30 -13.15
N GLY A 302 0.73 -12.72 -13.33
CA GLY A 302 0.36 -14.09 -13.68
C GLY A 302 0.27 -15.09 -12.52
N ASP A 303 0.53 -14.67 -11.28
CA ASP A 303 0.41 -15.52 -10.09
C ASP A 303 -1.00 -15.44 -9.49
N HIS A 304 -1.92 -16.10 -10.17
CA HIS A 304 -3.33 -16.18 -9.78
C HIS A 304 -3.55 -16.88 -8.43
N ARG A 305 -2.63 -17.74 -7.98
CA ARG A 305 -2.70 -18.38 -6.64
C ARG A 305 -2.43 -17.37 -5.54
N LEU A 306 -1.38 -16.57 -5.70
CA LEU A 306 -1.07 -15.52 -4.75
C LEU A 306 -2.09 -14.37 -4.83
N ALA A 307 -2.58 -14.04 -6.03
CA ALA A 307 -3.69 -13.10 -6.21
C ALA A 307 -4.92 -13.49 -5.38
N ARG A 308 -5.37 -14.75 -5.45
CA ARG A 308 -6.48 -15.27 -4.61
C ARG A 308 -6.19 -15.16 -3.11
N SER A 309 -4.94 -15.32 -2.70
CA SER A 309 -4.56 -15.21 -1.28
C SER A 309 -4.57 -13.76 -0.80
N PHE A 310 -4.15 -12.81 -1.63
CA PHE A 310 -4.34 -11.38 -1.37
C PHE A 310 -5.82 -11.00 -1.33
N PHE A 311 -6.65 -11.42 -2.29
CA PHE A 311 -8.09 -11.15 -2.23
C PHE A 311 -8.76 -11.79 -1.01
N ARG A 312 -8.34 -12.98 -0.56
CA ARG A 312 -8.81 -13.56 0.71
C ARG A 312 -8.48 -12.66 1.90
N THR A 313 -7.27 -12.13 1.94
CA THR A 313 -6.82 -11.20 2.99
C THR A 313 -7.61 -9.88 2.93
N ALA A 314 -7.79 -9.32 1.74
CA ALA A 314 -8.59 -8.12 1.52
C ALA A 314 -10.04 -8.29 1.97
N ARG A 315 -10.64 -9.47 1.74
CA ARG A 315 -11.99 -9.78 2.19
C ARG A 315 -12.09 -9.82 3.71
N THR A 316 -11.16 -10.52 4.38
CA THR A 316 -11.12 -10.56 5.84
C THR A 316 -11.00 -9.14 6.41
N ALA A 317 -10.10 -8.32 5.87
CA ALA A 317 -9.94 -6.94 6.31
C ALA A 317 -11.21 -6.09 6.05
N ALA A 318 -11.88 -6.28 4.91
CA ALA A 318 -13.14 -5.59 4.59
C ALA A 318 -14.32 -6.06 5.47
N ASP A 319 -14.35 -7.32 5.89
CA ASP A 319 -15.38 -7.82 6.80
C ASP A 319 -15.26 -7.16 8.19
N GLU A 320 -14.03 -6.88 8.66
CA GLU A 320 -13.75 -6.16 9.92
C GLU A 320 -14.20 -4.69 9.92
N THR A 321 -14.42 -4.07 8.75
CA THR A 321 -14.90 -2.68 8.70
C THR A 321 -16.42 -2.56 8.75
N GLY A 322 -17.14 -3.66 8.48
CA GLY A 322 -18.59 -3.61 8.24
C GLY A 322 -19.00 -2.86 6.96
N ASP A 323 -18.04 -2.38 6.15
CA ASP A 323 -18.31 -1.65 4.92
C ASP A 323 -18.66 -2.62 3.78
N ARG A 324 -19.97 -2.73 3.54
CA ARG A 324 -20.52 -3.60 2.51
C ARG A 324 -20.07 -3.22 1.09
N GLN A 325 -19.83 -1.93 0.81
CA GLN A 325 -19.36 -1.47 -0.50
C GLN A 325 -17.91 -1.87 -0.74
N LEU A 326 -17.05 -1.70 0.27
CA LEU A 326 -15.67 -2.17 0.21
C LEU A 326 -15.63 -3.69 0.00
N ARG A 327 -16.47 -4.44 0.73
CA ARG A 327 -16.55 -5.90 0.57
C ARG A 327 -17.05 -6.32 -0.81
N ALA A 328 -17.99 -5.58 -1.40
CA ALA A 328 -18.45 -5.77 -2.77
C ALA A 328 -17.35 -5.45 -3.79
N TRP A 329 -16.62 -4.35 -3.61
CA TRP A 329 -15.48 -3.96 -4.45
C TRP A 329 -14.39 -5.03 -4.48
N VAL A 330 -13.98 -5.54 -3.31
CA VAL A 330 -13.01 -6.65 -3.24
C VAL A 330 -13.52 -7.87 -4.02
N THR A 331 -14.80 -8.20 -3.90
CA THR A 331 -15.40 -9.38 -4.55
C THR A 331 -15.46 -9.25 -6.08
N VAL A 332 -15.84 -8.08 -6.60
CA VAL A 332 -15.84 -7.86 -8.06
C VAL A 332 -14.42 -7.82 -8.61
N ARG A 333 -13.45 -7.26 -7.90
CA ARG A 333 -12.04 -7.29 -8.32
C ARG A 333 -11.47 -8.72 -8.28
N GLU A 334 -11.82 -9.53 -7.27
CA GLU A 334 -11.45 -10.96 -7.19
C GLU A 334 -11.96 -11.75 -8.41
N SER A 335 -13.14 -11.40 -8.94
CA SER A 335 -13.72 -12.08 -10.12
C SER A 335 -12.86 -11.96 -11.39
N LEU A 336 -11.94 -11.00 -11.44
CA LEU A 336 -11.00 -10.85 -12.55
C LEU A 336 -9.95 -11.97 -12.57
N VAL A 337 -9.68 -12.64 -11.44
CA VAL A 337 -8.72 -13.76 -11.40
C VAL A 337 -9.20 -14.92 -12.29
N PRO A 338 -10.38 -15.53 -12.07
CA PRO A 338 -10.89 -16.57 -12.95
C PRO A 338 -11.29 -16.05 -14.34
N MET A 339 -11.57 -14.74 -14.50
CA MET A 339 -11.82 -14.16 -15.82
C MET A 339 -10.62 -14.32 -16.76
N TYR A 340 -9.41 -14.10 -16.24
CA TYR A 340 -8.19 -14.18 -17.06
C TYR A 340 -7.51 -15.55 -17.02
N TYR A 341 -7.58 -16.27 -15.90
CA TYR A 341 -6.79 -17.50 -15.68
C TYR A 341 -7.61 -18.71 -15.24
N GLY A 342 -8.94 -18.70 -15.38
CA GLY A 342 -9.80 -19.77 -14.85
C GLY A 342 -11.11 -20.00 -15.62
N ASP A 343 -12.10 -20.58 -14.92
CA ASP A 343 -13.43 -20.84 -15.48
C ASP A 343 -14.30 -19.56 -15.41
N PRO A 344 -14.84 -19.05 -16.54
CA PRO A 344 -15.75 -17.91 -16.55
C PRO A 344 -17.03 -18.13 -15.70
N ARG A 345 -17.41 -19.38 -15.39
CA ARG A 345 -18.50 -19.65 -14.42
C ARG A 345 -18.16 -19.15 -13.01
N GLU A 346 -16.91 -19.26 -12.60
CA GLU A 346 -16.46 -18.75 -11.30
C GLU A 346 -16.45 -17.22 -11.29
N ALA A 347 -15.98 -16.59 -12.37
CA ALA A 347 -16.05 -15.14 -12.55
C ALA A 347 -17.50 -14.64 -12.47
N LEU A 348 -18.43 -15.32 -13.16
CA LEU A 348 -19.85 -15.02 -13.12
C LEU A 348 -20.44 -15.14 -11.70
N HIS A 349 -20.07 -16.18 -10.96
CA HIS A 349 -20.52 -16.37 -9.58
C HIS A 349 -20.05 -15.22 -8.67
N LEU A 350 -18.77 -14.86 -8.74
CA LEU A 350 -18.19 -13.76 -7.95
C LEU A 350 -18.81 -12.40 -8.33
N ALA A 351 -19.03 -12.15 -9.63
CA ALA A 351 -19.68 -10.93 -10.09
C ALA A 351 -21.12 -10.79 -9.55
N ARG A 352 -21.91 -11.87 -9.53
CA ARG A 352 -23.25 -11.86 -8.94
C ARG A 352 -23.21 -11.67 -7.42
N LYS A 353 -22.29 -12.35 -6.74
CA LYS A 353 -22.07 -12.16 -5.31
C LYS A 353 -21.69 -10.72 -4.98
N ALA A 354 -20.89 -10.07 -5.82
CA ALA A 354 -20.55 -8.66 -5.65
C ALA A 354 -21.76 -7.73 -5.86
N GLN A 355 -22.68 -8.05 -6.78
CA GLN A 355 -23.95 -7.33 -6.91
C GLN A 355 -24.82 -7.48 -5.66
N ASP A 356 -24.93 -8.71 -5.13
CA ASP A 356 -25.67 -8.97 -3.89
C ASP A 356 -25.08 -8.18 -2.73
N LEU A 357 -23.75 -8.09 -2.63
CA LEU A 357 -23.07 -7.27 -1.63
C LEU A 357 -23.27 -5.77 -1.89
N ALA A 358 -23.18 -5.27 -3.12
CA ALA A 358 -23.38 -3.84 -3.40
C ALA A 358 -24.81 -3.37 -3.05
N GLY A 359 -25.80 -4.26 -3.14
CA GLY A 359 -27.18 -3.93 -2.83
C GLY A 359 -27.79 -2.97 -3.85
N ARG A 360 -28.64 -2.05 -3.38
CA ARG A 360 -29.37 -1.10 -4.24
C ARG A 360 -28.75 0.29 -4.32
N THR A 361 -27.81 0.60 -3.44
CA THR A 361 -27.15 1.91 -3.43
C THR A 361 -26.21 1.99 -4.63
N PRO A 362 -26.32 3.03 -5.49
CA PRO A 362 -25.36 3.24 -6.56
C PRO A 362 -23.94 3.35 -5.99
N GLY A 363 -22.99 2.68 -6.63
CA GLY A 363 -21.60 2.63 -6.21
C GLY A 363 -20.75 1.86 -7.19
N VAL A 364 -19.43 1.99 -7.06
CA VAL A 364 -18.43 1.41 -7.98
C VAL A 364 -18.68 -0.07 -8.22
N ALA A 365 -18.84 -0.86 -7.14
CA ALA A 365 -19.09 -2.29 -7.26
C ALA A 365 -20.45 -2.61 -7.93
N GLY A 366 -21.48 -1.80 -7.66
CA GLY A 366 -22.80 -1.93 -8.27
C GLY A 366 -22.80 -1.66 -9.79
N ALA A 367 -21.90 -0.81 -10.29
CA ALA A 367 -21.71 -0.58 -11.72
C ALA A 367 -20.77 -1.61 -12.37
N MET A 368 -19.65 -1.92 -11.72
CA MET A 368 -18.63 -2.82 -12.27
C MET A 368 -19.10 -4.27 -12.31
N ALA A 369 -19.82 -4.75 -11.28
CA ALA A 369 -20.16 -6.16 -11.16
C ALA A 369 -21.11 -6.67 -12.27
N PRO A 370 -22.16 -5.92 -12.70
CA PRO A 370 -22.93 -6.29 -13.89
C PRO A 370 -22.11 -6.28 -15.18
N ALA A 371 -21.16 -5.35 -15.33
CA ALA A 371 -20.28 -5.31 -16.50
C ALA A 371 -19.35 -6.54 -16.53
N VAL A 372 -18.81 -6.97 -15.39
CA VAL A 372 -18.02 -8.21 -15.31
C VAL A 372 -18.89 -9.47 -15.49
N GLU A 373 -20.12 -9.48 -14.98
CA GLU A 373 -21.10 -10.53 -15.29
C GLU A 373 -21.32 -10.65 -16.80
N ALA A 374 -21.45 -9.52 -17.51
CA ALA A 374 -21.65 -9.51 -18.95
C ALA A 374 -20.48 -10.14 -19.71
N ARG A 375 -19.25 -9.79 -19.33
CA ARG A 375 -18.02 -10.37 -19.89
C ARG A 375 -17.97 -11.88 -19.69
N ALA A 376 -18.22 -12.36 -18.47
CA ALA A 376 -18.24 -13.78 -18.16
C ALA A 376 -19.31 -14.53 -18.96
N LEU A 377 -20.50 -13.94 -19.11
CA LEU A 377 -21.58 -14.50 -19.93
C LEU A 377 -21.21 -14.53 -21.43
N GLY A 378 -20.52 -13.50 -21.93
CA GLY A 378 -19.97 -13.48 -23.28
C GLY A 378 -19.00 -14.64 -23.51
N MET A 379 -18.04 -14.84 -22.62
CA MET A 379 -17.10 -15.96 -22.71
C MET A 379 -17.81 -17.33 -22.69
N LEU A 380 -18.85 -17.47 -21.88
CA LEU A 380 -19.67 -18.68 -21.87
C LEU A 380 -20.44 -18.87 -23.19
N ALA A 381 -20.94 -17.79 -23.80
CA ALA A 381 -21.60 -17.83 -25.09
C ALA A 381 -20.64 -18.32 -26.19
N MET A 382 -19.40 -17.81 -26.23
CA MET A 382 -18.35 -18.33 -27.14
C MET A 382 -18.11 -19.82 -26.98
N ARG A 383 -18.19 -20.33 -25.74
CA ARG A 383 -18.02 -21.76 -25.41
C ARG A 383 -19.28 -22.60 -25.65
N GLY A 384 -20.26 -22.08 -26.40
CA GLY A 384 -21.46 -22.79 -26.83
C GLY A 384 -22.68 -22.62 -25.92
N ARG A 385 -22.64 -21.78 -24.89
CA ARG A 385 -23.79 -21.51 -24.02
C ARG A 385 -24.72 -20.45 -24.63
N GLY A 386 -25.58 -20.86 -25.56
CA GLY A 386 -26.43 -19.95 -26.35
C GLY A 386 -27.40 -19.07 -25.55
N ASP A 387 -27.86 -19.49 -24.37
CA ASP A 387 -28.75 -18.69 -23.49
C ASP A 387 -28.03 -17.56 -22.74
N ALA A 388 -26.69 -17.53 -22.77
CA ALA A 388 -25.89 -16.52 -22.08
C ALA A 388 -25.90 -15.15 -22.81
N ALA A 389 -26.04 -15.12 -24.13
CA ALA A 389 -25.90 -13.89 -24.92
C ALA A 389 -26.95 -12.81 -24.59
N PRO A 390 -28.27 -13.11 -24.53
CA PRO A 390 -29.25 -12.12 -24.09
C PRO A 390 -29.03 -11.65 -22.65
N SER A 391 -28.54 -12.55 -21.79
CA SER A 391 -28.24 -12.23 -20.39
C SER A 391 -27.05 -11.27 -20.27
N ALA A 392 -26.02 -11.44 -21.10
CA ALA A 392 -24.85 -10.55 -21.16
C ALA A 392 -25.26 -9.13 -21.55
N ARG A 393 -26.05 -8.97 -22.62
CA ARG A 393 -26.53 -7.64 -23.07
C ARG A 393 -27.37 -6.95 -21.98
N ARG A 394 -28.24 -7.68 -21.29
CA ARG A 394 -28.99 -7.14 -20.14
C ARG A 394 -28.09 -6.72 -18.98
N ALA A 395 -27.02 -7.46 -18.73
CA ALA A 395 -26.07 -7.14 -17.65
C ALA A 395 -25.28 -5.85 -17.96
N LEU A 396 -24.87 -5.63 -19.22
CA LEU A 396 -24.28 -4.36 -19.66
C LEU A 396 -25.21 -3.18 -19.43
N VAL A 397 -26.48 -3.29 -19.85
CA VAL A 397 -27.47 -2.22 -19.66
C VAL A 397 -27.64 -1.88 -18.17
N ARG A 398 -27.68 -2.89 -17.29
CA ARG A 398 -27.73 -2.65 -15.84
C ARG A 398 -26.46 -1.95 -15.34
N GLY A 399 -25.28 -2.42 -15.74
CA GLY A 399 -24.01 -1.83 -15.35
C GLY A 399 -23.91 -0.37 -15.77
N ARG A 400 -24.28 -0.06 -17.02
CA ARG A 400 -24.30 1.30 -17.57
C ARG A 400 -25.27 2.20 -16.82
N SER A 401 -26.48 1.73 -16.54
CA SER A 401 -27.47 2.51 -15.78
C SER A 401 -27.00 2.91 -14.38
N VAL A 402 -26.23 2.05 -13.69
CA VAL A 402 -25.61 2.40 -12.39
C VAL A 402 -24.38 3.27 -12.58
N PHE A 403 -23.57 3.00 -13.60
CA PHE A 403 -22.40 3.79 -13.96
C PHE A 403 -22.74 5.27 -14.18
N ASP A 404 -23.83 5.56 -14.89
CA ASP A 404 -24.27 6.93 -15.20
C ASP A 404 -24.69 7.74 -13.95
N GLN A 405 -24.85 7.07 -12.80
CA GLN A 405 -25.15 7.70 -11.51
C GLN A 405 -23.90 7.92 -10.63
N LEU A 406 -22.74 7.44 -11.06
CA LEU A 406 -21.50 7.56 -10.29
C LEU A 406 -21.00 9.01 -10.28
N SER A 407 -20.34 9.37 -9.17
CA SER A 407 -19.71 10.69 -9.06
C SER A 407 -18.46 10.78 -9.93
N LYS A 408 -17.98 12.00 -10.18
CA LYS A 408 -16.71 12.19 -10.91
C LYS A 408 -15.49 11.64 -10.15
N ALA A 409 -15.57 11.56 -8.81
CA ALA A 409 -14.51 10.92 -8.03
C ALA A 409 -14.46 9.42 -8.35
N ASP A 410 -15.62 8.75 -8.35
CA ASP A 410 -15.75 7.33 -8.69
C ASP A 410 -15.31 7.01 -10.12
N THR A 411 -15.57 7.91 -11.08
CA THR A 411 -15.22 7.68 -12.50
C THR A 411 -13.82 8.14 -12.88
N SER A 412 -13.07 8.74 -11.96
CA SER A 412 -11.68 9.19 -12.20
C SER A 412 -10.61 8.25 -11.65
N ASP A 413 -10.93 7.45 -10.62
CA ASP A 413 -9.98 6.52 -10.01
C ASP A 413 -9.89 5.18 -10.77
N LEU A 414 -8.67 4.76 -11.09
CA LEU A 414 -8.36 3.56 -11.88
C LEU A 414 -8.54 2.23 -11.14
N VAL A 415 -8.39 2.23 -9.82
CA VAL A 415 -8.30 1.03 -8.98
C VAL A 415 -9.50 0.95 -8.04
N TYR A 416 -9.79 2.01 -7.30
CA TYR A 416 -10.90 2.06 -6.36
C TYR A 416 -12.19 2.57 -7.01
N GLY A 417 -12.06 3.24 -8.16
CA GLY A 417 -13.16 3.68 -9.00
C GLY A 417 -13.53 2.70 -10.12
N PHE A 418 -14.41 3.17 -11.00
CA PHE A 418 -14.73 2.53 -12.29
C PHE A 418 -14.87 3.63 -13.33
N THR A 419 -13.91 3.69 -14.24
CA THR A 419 -13.75 4.81 -15.18
C THR A 419 -14.50 4.60 -16.50
N ASP A 420 -14.76 5.67 -17.24
CA ASP A 420 -15.40 5.61 -18.58
C ASP A 420 -14.64 4.68 -19.53
N ARG A 421 -13.30 4.76 -19.50
CA ARG A 421 -12.40 3.90 -20.29
C ARG A 421 -12.54 2.43 -19.94
N GLN A 422 -12.65 2.08 -18.66
CA GLN A 422 -12.86 0.69 -18.23
C GLN A 422 -14.26 0.18 -18.61
N MET A 423 -15.28 1.03 -18.49
CA MET A 423 -16.64 0.65 -18.89
C MET A 423 -16.72 0.40 -20.40
N ALA A 424 -16.13 1.28 -21.22
CA ALA A 424 -16.04 1.10 -22.68
C ALA A 424 -15.25 -0.17 -23.04
N PHE A 425 -14.12 -0.41 -22.37
CA PHE A 425 -13.34 -1.65 -22.54
C PHE A 425 -14.19 -2.89 -22.23
N TYR A 426 -14.93 -2.90 -21.12
CA TYR A 426 -15.74 -4.06 -20.71
C TYR A 426 -16.91 -4.32 -21.66
N GLU A 427 -17.54 -3.27 -22.19
CA GLU A 427 -18.55 -3.40 -23.25
C GLU A 427 -17.94 -3.99 -24.53
N GLY A 428 -16.80 -3.47 -24.98
CA GLY A 428 -16.10 -3.95 -26.17
C GLY A 428 -15.67 -5.41 -26.09
N ASP A 429 -15.04 -5.83 -24.98
CA ASP A 429 -14.66 -7.24 -24.71
C ASP A 429 -15.90 -8.15 -24.65
N THR A 430 -17.00 -7.66 -24.09
CA THR A 430 -18.28 -8.40 -24.07
C THR A 430 -18.81 -8.61 -25.49
N PHE A 431 -18.91 -7.57 -26.32
CA PHE A 431 -19.41 -7.71 -27.70
C PHE A 431 -18.51 -8.60 -28.55
N THR A 432 -17.18 -8.48 -28.36
CA THR A 432 -16.20 -9.37 -28.98
C THR A 432 -16.49 -10.84 -28.64
N SER A 433 -16.75 -11.12 -27.36
CA SER A 433 -17.13 -12.45 -26.88
C SER A 433 -18.58 -12.86 -27.23
N LEU A 434 -19.43 -11.96 -27.72
CA LEU A 434 -20.78 -12.32 -28.17
C LEU A 434 -20.84 -12.65 -29.66
N GLY A 435 -19.70 -12.61 -30.37
CA GLY A 435 -19.65 -12.77 -31.81
C GLY A 435 -19.98 -11.50 -32.60
N ASP A 436 -20.27 -10.39 -31.91
CA ASP A 436 -20.64 -9.11 -32.50
C ASP A 436 -19.39 -8.27 -32.77
N HIS A 437 -18.46 -8.83 -33.55
CA HIS A 437 -17.09 -8.32 -33.68
C HIS A 437 -17.01 -6.93 -34.32
N LYS A 438 -17.98 -6.59 -35.18
CA LYS A 438 -18.07 -5.26 -35.78
C LYS A 438 -18.37 -4.21 -34.70
N HIS A 439 -19.42 -4.44 -33.91
CA HIS A 439 -19.78 -3.52 -32.84
C HIS A 439 -18.73 -3.51 -31.73
N GLY A 440 -18.13 -4.67 -31.43
CA GLY A 440 -17.00 -4.79 -30.53
C GLY A 440 -15.81 -3.93 -30.96
N ASP A 441 -15.41 -3.97 -32.24
CA ASP A 441 -14.31 -3.13 -32.74
C ASP A 441 -14.66 -1.63 -32.71
N GLU A 442 -15.90 -1.24 -32.99
CA GLU A 442 -16.37 0.16 -32.88
C GLU A 442 -16.24 0.67 -31.43
N VAL A 443 -16.74 -0.10 -30.45
CA VAL A 443 -16.67 0.26 -29.02
C VAL A 443 -15.22 0.28 -28.52
N LEU A 444 -14.39 -0.71 -28.89
CA LEU A 444 -12.98 -0.75 -28.52
C LEU A 444 -12.18 0.39 -29.18
N SER A 445 -12.54 0.78 -30.41
CA SER A 445 -11.94 1.94 -31.08
C SER A 445 -12.27 3.24 -30.32
N HIS A 446 -13.51 3.39 -29.85
CA HIS A 446 -13.86 4.50 -28.96
C HIS A 446 -13.11 4.42 -27.63
N ALA A 447 -12.99 3.25 -27.01
CA ALA A 447 -12.27 3.07 -25.76
C ALA A 447 -10.82 3.56 -25.87
N LEU A 448 -10.12 3.26 -26.97
CA LEU A 448 -8.74 3.74 -27.21
C LEU A 448 -8.61 5.27 -27.19
N THR A 449 -9.65 6.01 -27.56
CA THR A 449 -9.63 7.50 -27.51
C THR A 449 -9.70 8.05 -26.10
N LEU A 450 -10.07 7.22 -25.11
CA LEU A 450 -10.20 7.60 -23.71
C LEU A 450 -8.94 7.32 -22.87
N TYR A 451 -8.00 6.53 -23.41
CA TYR A 451 -6.76 6.20 -22.72
C TYR A 451 -5.65 7.20 -23.01
N ALA A 452 -4.86 7.54 -21.99
CA ALA A 452 -3.63 8.27 -22.15
C ALA A 452 -2.51 7.34 -22.68
N PRO A 453 -1.49 7.86 -23.39
CA PRO A 453 -0.35 7.04 -23.83
C PRO A 453 0.46 6.39 -22.68
N THR A 454 0.33 6.94 -21.47
CA THR A 454 0.92 6.39 -20.25
C THR A 454 0.12 5.22 -19.67
N ASP A 455 -1.13 5.01 -20.11
CA ASP A 455 -1.90 3.86 -19.69
C ASP A 455 -1.42 2.63 -20.45
N ARG A 456 -0.69 1.73 -19.79
CA ARG A 456 -0.04 0.62 -20.48
C ARG A 456 -0.91 -0.64 -20.50
N VAL A 457 -1.39 -1.11 -19.35
CA VAL A 457 -1.98 -2.45 -19.23
C VAL A 457 -3.34 -2.51 -19.93
N ASP A 458 -4.29 -1.68 -19.52
CA ASP A 458 -5.66 -1.74 -20.07
C ASP A 458 -5.67 -1.36 -21.57
N LEU A 459 -4.90 -0.36 -21.98
CA LEU A 459 -4.78 0.05 -23.39
C LEU A 459 -4.29 -1.11 -24.26
N THR A 460 -3.27 -1.85 -23.81
CA THR A 460 -2.76 -3.01 -24.55
C THR A 460 -3.78 -4.14 -24.59
N LEU A 461 -4.55 -4.38 -23.52
CA LEU A 461 -5.66 -5.34 -23.54
C LEU A 461 -6.73 -4.96 -24.58
N VAL A 462 -7.11 -3.68 -24.66
CA VAL A 462 -8.04 -3.19 -25.68
C VAL A 462 -7.49 -3.45 -27.09
N ARG A 463 -6.19 -3.21 -27.33
CA ARG A 463 -5.55 -3.51 -28.63
C ARG A 463 -5.57 -5.00 -28.97
N ILE A 464 -5.35 -5.87 -27.98
CA ILE A 464 -5.41 -7.33 -28.15
C ILE A 464 -6.83 -7.78 -28.50
N ASP A 465 -7.85 -7.22 -27.86
CA ASP A 465 -9.24 -7.58 -28.17
C ASP A 465 -9.66 -7.12 -29.57
N ARG A 466 -9.16 -5.97 -30.03
CA ARG A 466 -9.32 -5.55 -31.44
C ARG A 466 -8.61 -6.49 -32.41
N ALA A 467 -7.45 -7.03 -32.04
CA ALA A 467 -6.77 -8.06 -32.84
C ALA A 467 -7.63 -9.34 -32.94
N MET A 468 -8.31 -9.73 -31.86
CA MET A 468 -9.29 -10.81 -31.90
C MET A 468 -10.47 -10.48 -32.84
N CYS A 469 -11.02 -9.26 -32.82
CA CYS A 469 -12.04 -8.85 -33.79
C CYS A 469 -11.57 -9.02 -35.25
N LYS A 470 -10.31 -8.68 -35.57
CA LYS A 470 -9.71 -8.89 -36.90
C LYS A 470 -9.66 -10.37 -37.30
N LEU A 471 -9.28 -11.26 -36.38
CA LEU A 471 -9.28 -12.71 -36.61
C LEU A 471 -10.69 -13.21 -36.93
N HIS A 472 -11.68 -12.74 -36.17
CA HIS A 472 -13.06 -13.13 -36.40
C HIS A 472 -13.62 -12.61 -37.72
N ALA A 473 -13.17 -11.43 -38.16
CA ALA A 473 -13.43 -10.88 -39.49
C ALA A 473 -12.69 -11.62 -40.64
N GLY A 474 -11.94 -12.68 -40.34
CA GLY A 474 -11.27 -13.51 -41.35
C GLY A 474 -9.87 -13.02 -41.74
N ASN A 475 -9.25 -12.14 -40.95
CA ASN A 475 -7.92 -11.59 -41.21
C ASN A 475 -6.88 -12.09 -40.18
N PRO A 476 -6.46 -13.37 -40.22
CA PRO A 476 -5.54 -13.96 -39.23
C PRO A 476 -4.16 -13.27 -39.22
N ASP A 477 -3.59 -12.94 -40.38
CA ASP A 477 -2.30 -12.22 -40.45
C ASP A 477 -2.37 -10.86 -39.76
N ALA A 478 -3.44 -10.10 -40.02
CA ALA A 478 -3.66 -8.79 -39.40
C ALA A 478 -3.88 -8.89 -37.89
N ALA A 479 -4.47 -9.99 -37.41
CA ALA A 479 -4.64 -10.26 -35.99
C ALA A 479 -3.29 -10.56 -35.32
N LEU A 480 -2.49 -11.46 -35.88
CA LEU A 480 -1.15 -11.78 -35.37
C LEU A 480 -0.23 -10.55 -35.38
N ALA A 481 -0.23 -9.79 -36.48
CA ALA A 481 0.56 -8.56 -36.58
C ALA A 481 0.17 -7.52 -35.52
N ALA A 482 -1.13 -7.28 -35.33
CA ALA A 482 -1.62 -6.32 -34.35
C ALA A 482 -1.35 -6.77 -32.90
N GLY A 483 -1.49 -8.06 -32.61
CA GLY A 483 -1.15 -8.63 -31.30
C GLY A 483 0.34 -8.49 -30.98
N ARG A 484 1.20 -8.73 -31.99
CA ARG A 484 2.66 -8.61 -31.85
C ARG A 484 3.06 -7.16 -31.60
N GLU A 485 2.54 -6.24 -32.41
CA GLU A 485 2.77 -4.81 -32.30
C GLU A 485 2.38 -4.29 -30.91
N ALA A 486 1.19 -4.67 -30.40
CA ALA A 486 0.69 -4.25 -29.11
C ALA A 486 1.61 -4.63 -27.92
N ILE A 487 2.34 -5.74 -28.03
CA ILE A 487 3.31 -6.19 -27.01
C ILE A 487 4.69 -5.54 -27.23
N LEU A 488 5.18 -5.48 -28.48
CA LEU A 488 6.53 -5.01 -28.77
C LEU A 488 6.71 -3.50 -28.57
N GLU A 489 5.65 -2.71 -28.74
CA GLU A 489 5.67 -1.28 -28.42
C GLU A 489 5.83 -0.97 -26.92
N LEU A 490 5.54 -1.93 -26.05
CA LEU A 490 5.76 -1.76 -24.62
C LEU A 490 7.24 -1.87 -24.28
N PRO A 491 7.74 -0.99 -23.38
CA PRO A 491 9.00 -1.23 -22.68
C PRO A 491 9.01 -2.60 -22.00
N ALA A 492 10.17 -3.25 -21.93
CA ALA A 492 10.28 -4.65 -21.48
C ALA A 492 9.75 -4.88 -20.04
N ASP A 493 9.90 -3.89 -19.17
CA ASP A 493 9.41 -3.88 -17.78
C ASP A 493 7.88 -3.71 -17.67
N HIS A 494 7.22 -3.24 -18.73
CA HIS A 494 5.76 -3.12 -18.82
C HIS A 494 5.08 -4.30 -19.51
N ARG A 495 5.85 -5.23 -20.10
CA ARG A 495 5.31 -6.46 -20.67
C ARG A 495 4.97 -7.41 -19.51
N SER A 496 3.80 -7.26 -18.92
CA SER A 496 3.35 -8.12 -17.82
C SER A 496 2.77 -9.44 -18.36
N ASP A 497 2.78 -10.49 -17.52
CA ASP A 497 2.31 -11.84 -17.91
C ASP A 497 0.88 -11.83 -18.47
N ILE A 498 -0.04 -11.04 -17.88
CA ILE A 498 -1.42 -10.94 -18.39
C ILE A 498 -1.47 -10.52 -19.87
N LEU A 499 -0.63 -9.59 -20.28
CA LEU A 499 -0.62 -9.08 -21.65
C LEU A 499 -0.08 -10.13 -22.60
N VAL A 500 1.03 -10.77 -22.24
CA VAL A 500 1.64 -11.83 -23.05
C VAL A 500 0.72 -13.05 -23.13
N HIS A 501 0.09 -13.44 -22.02
CA HIS A 501 -0.89 -14.51 -21.97
C HIS A 501 -2.06 -14.22 -22.92
N ARG A 502 -2.66 -13.03 -22.84
CA ARG A 502 -3.76 -12.62 -23.73
C ARG A 502 -3.33 -12.53 -25.20
N ALA A 503 -2.12 -12.06 -25.49
CA ALA A 503 -1.61 -12.06 -26.87
C ALA A 503 -1.44 -13.49 -27.41
N ARG A 504 -0.93 -14.44 -26.60
CA ARG A 504 -0.79 -15.85 -27.00
C ARG A 504 -2.13 -16.51 -27.34
N GLN A 505 -3.23 -16.08 -26.74
CA GLN A 505 -4.57 -16.55 -27.07
C GLN A 505 -4.98 -16.21 -28.51
N ILE A 506 -4.45 -15.14 -29.12
CA ILE A 506 -4.67 -14.84 -30.54
C ILE A 506 -4.10 -15.97 -31.40
N GLY A 507 -2.84 -16.37 -31.17
CA GLY A 507 -2.20 -17.45 -31.92
C GLY A 507 -2.92 -18.80 -31.74
N ALA A 508 -3.39 -19.09 -30.52
CA ALA A 508 -4.16 -20.29 -30.23
C ALA A 508 -5.50 -20.29 -30.98
N ALA A 509 -6.18 -19.15 -31.03
CA ALA A 509 -7.43 -18.99 -31.77
C ALA A 509 -7.23 -19.06 -33.29
N VAL A 510 -6.13 -18.53 -33.83
CA VAL A 510 -5.75 -18.71 -35.25
C VAL A 510 -5.57 -20.20 -35.55
N THR A 511 -4.78 -20.90 -34.75
CA THR A 511 -4.49 -22.32 -34.92
C THR A 511 -5.77 -23.15 -34.87
N ALA A 512 -6.64 -22.89 -33.89
CA ALA A 512 -7.91 -23.59 -33.73
C ALA A 512 -8.87 -23.40 -34.93
N LYS A 513 -8.83 -22.23 -35.58
CA LYS A 513 -9.74 -21.88 -36.68
C LYS A 513 -9.17 -22.22 -38.06
N HIS A 514 -7.86 -22.10 -38.25
CA HIS A 514 -7.20 -22.17 -39.55
C HIS A 514 -6.22 -23.34 -39.70
N GLY A 515 -5.96 -24.11 -38.63
CA GLY A 515 -5.01 -25.23 -38.64
C GLY A 515 -3.57 -24.74 -38.60
N ASP A 516 -2.69 -25.41 -39.34
CA ASP A 516 -1.28 -25.02 -39.45
C ASP A 516 -1.14 -23.69 -40.22
N PHE A 517 -0.63 -22.66 -39.55
CA PHE A 517 -0.52 -21.31 -40.07
C PHE A 517 0.89 -20.77 -39.79
N PRO A 518 1.79 -20.70 -40.79
CA PRO A 518 3.22 -20.45 -40.58
C PRO A 518 3.54 -19.21 -39.72
N ALA A 519 2.78 -18.13 -39.88
CA ALA A 519 2.98 -16.89 -39.13
C ALA A 519 2.73 -17.03 -37.61
N VAL A 520 2.07 -18.11 -37.15
CA VAL A 520 1.85 -18.37 -35.71
C VAL A 520 3.16 -18.69 -35.01
N GLN A 521 4.08 -19.41 -35.66
CA GLN A 521 5.38 -19.71 -35.07
C GLN A 521 6.21 -18.43 -34.88
N GLU A 522 6.33 -17.61 -35.93
CA GLU A 522 7.00 -16.31 -35.85
C GLU A 522 6.36 -15.38 -34.80
N PHE A 523 5.03 -15.44 -34.66
CA PHE A 523 4.30 -14.70 -33.64
C PHE A 523 4.70 -15.14 -32.23
N TYR A 524 4.75 -16.45 -31.94
CA TYR A 524 5.16 -16.95 -30.63
C TYR A 524 6.64 -16.67 -30.32
N GLU A 525 7.52 -16.76 -31.32
CA GLU A 525 8.93 -16.39 -31.19
C GLU A 525 9.09 -14.90 -30.84
N ALA A 526 8.32 -14.01 -31.48
CA ALA A 526 8.32 -12.59 -31.15
C ALA A 526 7.82 -12.31 -29.71
N LEU A 527 6.87 -13.11 -29.22
CA LEU A 527 6.40 -13.04 -27.84
C LEU A 527 7.30 -13.76 -26.83
N ALA A 528 8.39 -14.41 -27.27
CA ALA A 528 9.36 -15.11 -26.42
C ALA A 528 10.43 -14.18 -25.79
N GLY A 529 10.37 -12.86 -26.08
CA GLY A 529 11.28 -11.85 -25.53
C GLY A 529 11.17 -11.64 -24.01
N PRO A 530 11.92 -10.68 -23.41
CA PRO A 530 11.83 -10.42 -21.98
C PRO A 530 10.45 -9.86 -21.60
N TRP A 531 9.80 -10.48 -20.61
CA TRP A 531 8.58 -10.00 -19.97
C TRP A 531 8.63 -10.29 -18.45
N VAL A 532 7.83 -9.57 -17.68
CA VAL A 532 7.84 -9.61 -16.21
C VAL A 532 6.81 -10.61 -15.71
N THR A 533 7.30 -11.62 -14.98
CA THR A 533 6.47 -12.63 -14.29
C THR A 533 6.66 -12.54 -12.78
N SER A 534 5.76 -13.17 -12.03
CA SER A 534 5.96 -13.34 -10.59
C SER A 534 7.30 -14.04 -10.28
N PRO A 535 8.08 -13.58 -9.27
CA PRO A 535 9.33 -14.23 -8.86
C PRO A 535 9.12 -15.65 -8.30
N THR A 536 7.92 -15.93 -7.80
CA THR A 536 7.53 -17.21 -7.18
C THR A 536 7.15 -18.29 -8.20
N ARG A 537 6.96 -17.92 -9.47
CA ARG A 537 6.59 -18.86 -10.52
C ARG A 537 7.88 -19.44 -11.10
N GLU A 538 8.17 -20.71 -10.80
CA GLU A 538 9.16 -21.46 -11.58
C GLU A 538 8.78 -21.34 -13.07
N ARG A 539 9.74 -21.00 -13.93
CA ARG A 539 9.51 -21.00 -15.38
C ARG A 539 8.94 -22.37 -15.74
N PRO A 540 7.74 -22.46 -16.34
CA PRO A 540 7.18 -23.76 -16.65
C PRO A 540 8.16 -24.51 -17.56
N SER A 541 8.46 -25.75 -17.19
CA SER A 541 9.29 -26.70 -17.96
C SER A 541 8.61 -27.19 -19.25
N VAL A 542 7.35 -26.80 -19.46
CA VAL A 542 6.50 -27.24 -20.56
C VAL A 542 6.26 -26.09 -21.54
N PRO A 543 6.46 -26.29 -22.86
CA PRO A 543 6.18 -25.29 -23.87
C PRO A 543 4.73 -24.80 -23.82
N PRO A 544 4.46 -23.51 -24.12
CA PRO A 544 3.11 -22.93 -24.08
C PRO A 544 2.05 -23.61 -24.95
N SER A 545 2.46 -24.43 -25.92
CA SER A 545 1.56 -25.21 -26.79
C SER A 545 0.73 -26.26 -26.03
N GLU A 546 1.12 -26.62 -24.81
CA GLU A 546 0.47 -27.67 -24.01
C GLU A 546 -0.28 -27.13 -22.78
N GLN A 547 -0.43 -25.81 -22.63
CA GLN A 547 -1.10 -25.17 -21.48
C GLN A 547 -2.49 -24.59 -21.80
N VAL A 548 -3.13 -25.03 -22.90
CA VAL A 548 -4.47 -24.55 -23.32
C VAL A 548 -5.59 -25.37 -22.71
#